data_AF-A0A1I3V666-F1
#
_entry.id   AF-A0A1I3V666-F1
#
_cell.length_a   1.000
_cell.length_b   1.000
_cell.length_c   1.000
_cell.angle_alpha   90.00
_cell.angle_beta   90.00
_cell.angle_gamma   90.00
#
_symmetry.space_group_name_H-M   'P 1'
#
loop_
_entity.id
_entity.type
_entity.pdbx_description
1 polymer ?
#
loop_
_entity_poly.entity_id
_entity_poly.type
_entity_poly.pdbx_seq_one_letter_code
_entity_poly.pdbx_strand_id
1 'polypeptide(L)'
;MTPAQLSRTVLRTVRRAAGDGALGELSPGALEALDGLPERITVGRPPRPGCGDYATNAALRLAAVTGRPARGVAEVLRERLAREAGIAEVAVAGPGFLNITVAGGARAELVEALAARHGEYAAAERTDPARDVRNWAAATGGEPGPGLLEQRESNPLFLVQYAHARARALLRGARALGFAPEAGAGGYAYDAPREAELLGALAEYERIAALGDTGRLARRLETVADGLLGIHASVLPLGEHKPLAAHRARLALAQAAGTVLAGGLSRLGVTAPVHL
;
A
#
# COMPACT_ATOMS: atom_id res chain seq x y z
N MET A 1 7.16 6.85 2.88
CA MET A 1 6.47 7.85 2.04
C MET A 1 5.54 7.19 1.01
N THR A 2 4.25 7.55 0.99
CA THR A 2 3.23 7.11 0.00
C THR A 2 3.28 7.93 -1.31
N PRO A 3 2.68 7.46 -2.43
CA PRO A 3 2.62 8.25 -3.68
C PRO A 3 1.97 9.63 -3.51
N ALA A 4 0.89 9.70 -2.73
CA ALA A 4 0.18 10.96 -2.47
C ALA A 4 1.03 11.92 -1.63
N GLN A 5 1.76 11.41 -0.63
CA GLN A 5 2.73 12.22 0.13
C GLN A 5 3.87 12.69 -0.76
N LEU A 6 4.44 11.81 -1.60
CA LEU A 6 5.52 12.16 -2.52
C LEU A 6 5.09 13.24 -3.52
N SER A 7 3.90 13.13 -4.10
CA SER A 7 3.33 14.16 -4.99
C SER A 7 3.24 15.53 -4.30
N ARG A 8 2.77 15.57 -3.04
CA ARG A 8 2.72 16.82 -2.25
C ARG A 8 4.12 17.35 -1.93
N THR A 9 5.06 16.47 -1.56
CA THR A 9 6.45 16.83 -1.28
C THR A 9 7.10 17.46 -2.51
N VAL A 10 6.98 16.83 -3.68
CA VAL A 10 7.50 17.36 -4.95
C VAL A 10 6.90 18.73 -5.28
N LEU A 11 5.58 18.89 -5.15
CA LEU A 11 4.92 20.19 -5.38
C LEU A 11 5.42 21.27 -4.41
N ARG A 12 5.54 20.96 -3.12
CA ARG A 12 6.07 21.89 -2.12
C ARG A 12 7.51 22.29 -2.45
N THR A 13 8.34 21.35 -2.88
CA THR A 13 9.73 21.59 -3.26
C THR A 13 9.82 22.48 -4.50
N VAL A 14 8.97 22.24 -5.50
CA VAL A 14 8.86 23.09 -6.71
C VAL A 14 8.49 24.53 -6.33
N ARG A 15 7.42 24.71 -5.54
CA ARG A 15 6.96 26.04 -5.10
C ARG A 15 8.04 26.77 -4.30
N ARG A 16 8.72 26.08 -3.39
CA ARG A 16 9.84 26.67 -2.64
C ARG A 16 10.99 27.08 -3.55
N ALA A 17 11.41 26.22 -4.49
CA ALA A 17 12.52 26.53 -5.39
C ALA A 17 12.26 27.75 -6.28
N ALA A 18 11.00 27.98 -6.64
CA ALA A 18 10.62 29.17 -7.37
C ALA A 18 10.52 30.42 -6.48
N GLY A 19 9.98 30.28 -5.25
CA GLY A 19 9.75 31.41 -4.35
C GLY A 19 11.00 31.93 -3.63
N ASP A 20 12.03 31.11 -3.45
CA ASP A 20 13.27 31.48 -2.75
C ASP A 20 14.44 31.86 -3.67
N GLY A 21 14.18 31.99 -4.97
CA GLY A 21 15.18 32.44 -5.95
C GLY A 21 16.23 31.40 -6.33
N ALA A 22 16.11 30.14 -5.90
CA ALA A 22 17.07 29.10 -6.27
C ALA A 22 17.07 28.72 -7.77
N LEU A 23 16.06 29.17 -8.52
CA LEU A 23 16.02 29.09 -9.98
C LEU A 23 16.51 30.39 -10.63
N GLY A 24 17.19 31.25 -9.88
CA GLY A 24 17.60 32.59 -10.29
C GLY A 24 16.42 33.58 -10.38
N GLU A 25 16.68 34.79 -10.88
CA GLU A 25 15.62 35.79 -11.10
C GLU A 25 14.59 35.26 -12.10
N LEU A 26 13.32 35.32 -11.72
CA LEU A 26 12.18 34.88 -12.52
C LEU A 26 11.46 36.11 -13.09
N SER A 27 10.96 36.00 -14.32
CA SER A 27 10.13 37.05 -14.91
C SER A 27 8.76 37.11 -14.22
N PRO A 28 8.08 38.26 -14.22
CA PRO A 28 6.72 38.39 -13.69
C PRO A 28 5.74 37.35 -14.28
N GLY A 29 5.82 37.09 -15.60
CA GLY A 29 4.99 36.07 -16.25
C GLY A 29 5.30 34.64 -15.82
N ALA A 30 6.54 34.34 -15.42
CA ALA A 30 6.88 33.04 -14.85
C ALA A 30 6.27 32.87 -13.46
N LEU A 31 6.24 33.93 -12.65
CA LEU A 31 5.59 33.91 -11.32
C LEU A 31 4.08 33.69 -11.42
N GLU A 32 3.39 34.37 -12.34
CA GLU A 32 1.95 34.15 -12.59
C GLU A 32 1.64 32.71 -13.06
N ALA A 33 2.46 32.16 -13.95
CA ALA A 33 2.31 30.79 -14.42
C ALA A 33 2.60 29.74 -13.32
N LEU A 34 3.40 30.08 -12.31
CA LEU A 34 3.63 29.23 -11.13
C LEU A 34 2.43 29.21 -10.19
N ASP A 35 1.74 30.33 -10.03
CA ASP A 35 0.49 30.41 -9.26
C ASP A 35 -0.63 29.58 -9.91
N GLY A 36 -0.59 29.43 -11.24
CA GLY A 36 -1.48 28.56 -12.02
C GLY A 36 -1.11 27.07 -12.04
N LEU A 37 -0.07 26.62 -11.32
CA LEU A 37 0.29 25.19 -11.30
C LEU A 37 -0.82 24.34 -10.65
N PRO A 38 -1.10 23.14 -11.18
CA PRO A 38 -2.12 22.26 -10.61
C PRO A 38 -1.80 21.89 -9.16
N GLU A 39 -2.86 21.61 -8.37
CA GLU A 39 -2.73 21.20 -6.96
C GLU A 39 -1.94 19.90 -6.76
N ARG A 40 -1.68 19.15 -7.83
CA ARG A 40 -0.90 17.92 -7.81
C ARG A 40 0.10 17.85 -8.96
N ILE A 41 1.32 17.45 -8.62
CA ILE A 41 2.33 17.03 -9.59
C ILE A 41 2.23 15.51 -9.76
N THR A 42 2.21 15.07 -11.01
CA THR A 42 2.19 13.65 -11.35
C THR A 42 3.49 12.99 -10.93
N VAL A 43 3.36 11.93 -10.14
CA VAL A 43 4.44 11.03 -9.76
C VAL A 43 3.96 9.63 -10.14
N GLY A 44 4.62 9.02 -11.12
CA GLY A 44 4.23 7.75 -11.72
C GLY A 44 5.32 6.70 -11.61
N ARG A 45 5.11 5.51 -12.18
CA ARG A 45 6.15 4.49 -12.27
C ARG A 45 7.23 4.94 -13.27
N PRO A 46 8.52 4.70 -13.02
CA PRO A 46 9.56 5.01 -13.98
C PRO A 46 9.31 4.30 -15.31
N PRO A 47 9.61 4.95 -16.45
CA PRO A 47 9.41 4.38 -17.78
C PRO A 47 10.34 3.19 -18.07
N ARG A 48 11.39 2.99 -17.26
CA ARG A 48 12.31 1.85 -17.37
C ARG A 48 12.46 1.18 -16.00
N PRO A 49 12.47 -0.17 -15.95
CA PRO A 49 12.80 -0.91 -14.73
C PRO A 49 14.21 -0.53 -14.20
N GLY A 50 14.39 -0.53 -12.88
CA GLY A 50 15.68 -0.24 -12.24
C GLY A 50 16.02 1.25 -12.06
N CYS A 51 15.07 2.15 -12.30
CA CYS A 51 15.24 3.61 -12.23
C CYS A 51 14.55 4.24 -11.00
N GLY A 52 14.62 3.59 -9.84
CA GLY A 52 13.92 4.01 -8.61
C GLY A 52 12.46 3.52 -8.54
N ASP A 53 11.72 3.96 -7.51
CA ASP A 53 10.33 3.56 -7.26
C ASP A 53 9.33 4.40 -8.06
N TYR A 54 9.65 5.68 -8.24
CA TYR A 54 8.79 6.67 -8.88
C TYR A 54 9.56 7.58 -9.83
N ALA A 55 8.86 8.16 -10.80
CA ALA A 55 9.41 9.18 -11.68
C ALA A 55 8.45 10.37 -11.83
N THR A 56 9.02 11.54 -12.05
CA THR A 56 8.27 12.76 -12.35
C THR A 56 8.97 13.62 -13.40
N ASN A 57 8.16 14.30 -14.23
CA ASN A 57 8.62 15.29 -15.21
C ASN A 57 8.55 16.73 -14.66
N ALA A 58 8.45 16.90 -13.33
CA ALA A 58 8.27 18.19 -12.68
C ALA A 58 9.31 19.24 -13.13
N ALA A 59 10.59 18.85 -13.26
CA ALA A 59 11.64 19.77 -13.67
C ALA A 59 11.48 20.27 -15.11
N LEU A 60 11.03 19.40 -16.03
CA LEU A 60 10.75 19.77 -17.42
C LEU A 60 9.60 20.78 -17.50
N ARG A 61 8.52 20.56 -16.74
CA ARG A 61 7.39 21.48 -16.68
C ARG A 61 7.78 22.82 -16.09
N LEU A 62 8.56 22.80 -15.01
CA LEU A 62 9.03 24.01 -14.33
C LEU A 62 10.02 24.80 -15.21
N ALA A 63 10.89 24.12 -15.95
CA ALA A 63 11.79 24.72 -16.93
C ALA A 63 11.04 25.44 -18.05
N ALA A 64 9.96 24.84 -18.56
CA ALA A 64 9.13 25.47 -19.60
C ALA A 64 8.49 26.78 -19.12
N VAL A 65 8.11 26.85 -17.83
CA VAL A 65 7.52 28.06 -17.23
C VAL A 65 8.57 29.11 -16.90
N THR A 66 9.73 28.70 -16.39
CA THR A 66 10.77 29.61 -15.88
C THR A 66 11.79 30.03 -16.93
N GLY A 67 11.76 29.43 -18.13
CA GLY A 67 12.75 29.66 -19.18
C GLY A 67 14.15 29.13 -18.83
N ARG A 68 14.28 28.29 -17.79
CA ARG A 68 15.56 27.76 -17.30
C ARG A 68 15.91 26.42 -17.98
N PRO A 69 17.20 26.06 -18.08
CA PRO A 69 17.60 24.74 -18.57
C PRO A 69 17.02 23.62 -17.68
N ALA A 70 16.29 22.69 -18.27
CA ALA A 70 15.60 21.62 -17.53
C ALA A 70 16.54 20.75 -16.67
N ARG A 71 17.76 20.51 -17.14
CA ARG A 71 18.81 19.82 -16.37
C ARG A 71 19.15 20.59 -15.09
N GLY A 72 19.35 21.91 -15.17
CA GLY A 72 19.66 22.75 -14.01
C GLY A 72 18.51 22.79 -13.00
N VAL A 73 17.27 22.92 -13.49
CA VAL A 73 16.07 22.83 -12.64
C VAL A 73 15.99 21.46 -11.95
N ALA A 74 16.28 20.38 -12.67
CA ALA A 74 16.27 19.03 -12.11
C ALA A 74 17.33 18.83 -11.02
N GLU A 75 18.53 19.39 -11.17
CA GLU A 75 19.57 19.33 -10.13
C GLU A 75 19.15 20.08 -8.85
N VAL A 76 18.58 21.28 -8.98
CA VAL A 76 18.05 22.04 -7.83
C VAL A 76 16.96 21.25 -7.10
N LEU A 77 16.03 20.64 -7.84
CA LEU A 77 14.98 19.82 -7.26
C LEU A 77 15.54 18.53 -6.65
N ARG A 78 16.52 17.87 -7.29
CA ARG A 78 17.21 16.67 -6.78
C ARG A 78 17.80 16.94 -5.41
N GLU A 79 18.59 18.00 -5.28
CA GLU A 79 19.27 18.34 -4.03
C GLU A 79 18.29 18.63 -2.89
N ARG A 80 17.15 19.25 -3.19
CA ARG A 80 16.13 19.53 -2.19
C ARG A 80 15.36 18.28 -1.80
N LEU A 81 14.94 17.48 -2.78
CA LEU A 81 14.20 16.25 -2.54
C LEU A 81 15.04 15.19 -1.81
N ALA A 82 16.35 15.12 -2.08
CA ALA A 82 17.26 14.21 -1.37
C ALA A 82 17.39 14.50 0.14
N ARG A 83 16.96 15.68 0.61
CA ARG A 83 16.94 16.06 2.03
C ARG A 83 15.59 15.80 2.70
N GLU A 84 14.57 15.39 1.95
CA GLU A 84 13.23 15.15 2.48
C GLU A 84 13.16 13.78 3.16
N ALA A 85 12.59 13.75 4.37
CA ALA A 85 12.40 12.51 5.10
C ALA A 85 11.52 11.54 4.30
N GLY A 86 11.99 10.29 4.13
CA GLY A 86 11.29 9.26 3.37
C GLY A 86 11.69 9.14 1.89
N ILE A 87 12.67 9.92 1.43
CA ILE A 87 13.34 9.75 0.12
C ILE A 87 14.75 9.20 0.36
N ALA A 88 15.07 8.05 -0.24
CA ALA A 88 16.39 7.42 -0.14
C ALA A 88 17.34 7.95 -1.20
N GLU A 89 16.86 8.14 -2.43
CA GLU A 89 17.68 8.59 -3.54
C GLU A 89 16.85 9.39 -4.55
N VAL A 90 17.48 10.37 -5.20
CA VAL A 90 16.92 11.05 -6.37
C VAL A 90 17.99 11.12 -7.45
N ALA A 91 17.68 10.62 -8.64
CA ALA A 91 18.56 10.61 -9.80
C ALA A 91 17.95 11.41 -10.97
N VAL A 92 18.76 12.23 -11.63
CA VAL A 92 18.34 13.00 -12.82
C VAL A 92 18.59 12.19 -14.08
N ALA A 93 17.51 11.77 -14.74
CA ALA A 93 17.54 11.04 -16.00
C ALA A 93 17.30 11.95 -17.21
N GLY A 94 18.13 11.78 -18.24
CA GLY A 94 18.01 12.47 -19.52
C GLY A 94 17.92 14.00 -19.37
N PRO A 95 16.97 14.66 -20.05
CA PRO A 95 16.89 16.13 -20.11
C PRO A 95 16.34 16.76 -18.82
N GLY A 96 15.80 15.99 -17.88
CA GLY A 96 15.22 16.53 -16.63
C GLY A 96 14.13 15.68 -15.98
N PHE A 97 14.13 14.35 -16.18
CA PHE A 97 13.28 13.47 -15.38
C PHE A 97 13.92 13.24 -14.01
N LEU A 98 13.10 13.23 -12.96
CA LEU A 98 13.53 12.88 -11.61
C LEU A 98 13.04 11.48 -11.29
N ASN A 99 13.98 10.55 -11.16
CA ASN A 99 13.77 9.20 -10.67
C ASN A 99 13.98 9.21 -9.16
N ILE A 100 13.01 8.73 -8.39
CA ILE A 100 12.95 8.84 -6.94
C ILE A 100 12.85 7.44 -6.35
N THR A 101 13.81 7.09 -5.53
CA THR A 101 13.77 5.92 -4.66
C THR A 101 13.27 6.39 -3.30
N VAL A 102 12.12 5.89 -2.85
CA VAL A 102 11.64 6.19 -1.51
C VAL A 102 12.40 5.35 -0.50
N ALA A 103 12.60 5.87 0.70
CA ALA A 103 13.14 5.05 1.77
C ALA A 103 12.20 3.85 1.97
N GLY A 104 12.76 2.64 1.85
CA GLY A 104 12.04 1.37 1.81
C GLY A 104 11.19 1.05 3.05
N GLY A 105 11.21 1.94 4.05
CA GLY A 105 10.37 1.86 5.24
C GLY A 105 8.88 2.01 4.96
N ALA A 106 8.43 2.74 3.93
CA ALA A 106 7.00 3.06 3.79
C ALA A 106 6.05 1.84 3.79
N ARG A 107 6.45 0.78 3.08
CA ARG A 107 5.68 -0.46 2.98
C ARG A 107 5.84 -1.29 4.25
N ALA A 108 7.06 -1.37 4.78
CA ALA A 108 7.34 -2.07 6.03
C ALA A 108 6.61 -1.41 7.23
N GLU A 109 6.63 -0.08 7.35
CA GLU A 109 5.92 0.73 8.32
C GLU A 109 4.40 0.50 8.25
N LEU A 110 3.82 0.44 7.04
CA LEU A 110 2.41 0.11 6.88
C LEU A 110 2.11 -1.31 7.40
N VAL A 111 2.93 -2.28 7.04
CA VAL A 111 2.78 -3.67 7.48
C VAL A 111 2.93 -3.74 9.00
N GLU A 112 3.93 -3.09 9.56
CA GLU A 112 4.20 -3.04 11.00
C GLU A 112 3.04 -2.39 11.76
N ALA A 113 2.57 -1.23 11.31
CA ALA A 113 1.45 -0.51 11.93
C ALA A 113 0.16 -1.34 11.93
N LEU A 114 -0.13 -2.06 10.84
CA LEU A 114 -1.29 -2.94 10.77
C LEU A 114 -1.09 -4.23 11.58
N ALA A 115 0.11 -4.81 11.58
CA ALA A 115 0.42 -6.01 12.34
C ALA A 115 0.42 -5.76 13.86
N ALA A 116 0.78 -4.55 14.30
CA ALA A 116 0.74 -4.14 15.72
C ALA A 116 -0.68 -4.19 16.29
N ARG A 117 -1.70 -4.06 15.44
CA ARG A 117 -3.12 -4.11 15.78
C ARG A 117 -3.68 -5.54 15.80
N HIS A 118 -2.84 -6.53 15.56
CA HIS A 118 -3.24 -7.92 15.57
C HIS A 118 -3.75 -8.32 16.97
N GLY A 119 -4.98 -8.82 17.03
CA GLY A 119 -5.64 -9.19 18.29
C GLY A 119 -6.57 -8.12 18.85
N GLU A 120 -6.62 -6.92 18.27
CA GLU A 120 -7.65 -5.91 18.61
C GLU A 120 -9.08 -6.40 18.29
N TYR A 121 -9.21 -7.26 17.28
CA TYR A 121 -10.48 -7.80 16.83
C TYR A 121 -10.65 -9.25 17.26
N ALA A 122 -11.82 -9.57 17.80
CA ALA A 122 -12.15 -10.92 18.24
C ALA A 122 -12.21 -11.88 17.04
N ALA A 123 -11.42 -12.95 17.12
CA ALA A 123 -11.60 -14.11 16.26
C ALA A 123 -12.49 -15.14 16.96
N ALA A 124 -13.38 -15.80 16.22
CA ALA A 124 -14.33 -16.75 16.78
C ALA A 124 -13.99 -18.20 16.41
N GLU A 125 -14.10 -19.10 17.38
CA GLU A 125 -13.95 -20.55 17.16
C GLU A 125 -15.12 -21.16 16.36
N ARG A 126 -16.28 -20.49 16.35
CA ARG A 126 -17.47 -20.93 15.62
C ARG A 126 -18.07 -19.77 14.83
N THR A 127 -18.46 -20.05 13.59
CA THR A 127 -19.24 -19.13 12.76
C THR A 127 -20.72 -19.18 13.12
N ASP A 128 -21.46 -18.15 12.72
CA ASP A 128 -22.92 -18.12 12.71
C ASP A 128 -23.35 -17.84 11.27
N PRO A 129 -23.44 -18.88 10.41
CA PRO A 129 -23.66 -18.69 8.99
C PRO A 129 -24.93 -17.89 8.68
N ALA A 130 -25.98 -18.06 9.48
CA ALA A 130 -27.23 -17.33 9.27
C ALA A 130 -27.06 -15.83 9.53
N ARG A 131 -26.36 -15.44 10.61
CA ARG A 131 -26.03 -14.03 10.89
C ARG A 131 -25.05 -13.47 9.86
N ASP A 132 -24.00 -14.22 9.56
CA ASP A 132 -22.93 -13.80 8.65
C ASP A 132 -23.48 -13.51 7.25
N VAL A 133 -24.33 -14.40 6.71
CA VAL A 133 -25.00 -14.21 5.41
C VAL A 133 -25.90 -12.99 5.41
N ARG A 134 -26.74 -12.80 6.44
CA ARG A 134 -27.62 -11.62 6.54
C ARG A 134 -26.82 -10.32 6.57
N ASN A 135 -25.77 -10.27 7.39
CA ASN A 135 -24.96 -9.07 7.56
C ASN A 135 -24.14 -8.75 6.31
N TRP A 136 -23.60 -9.76 5.63
CA TRP A 136 -22.90 -9.59 4.36
C TRP A 136 -23.83 -9.10 3.24
N ALA A 137 -25.02 -9.69 3.12
CA ALA A 137 -26.02 -9.30 2.12
C ALA A 137 -26.46 -7.84 2.34
N ALA A 138 -26.77 -7.47 3.59
CA ALA A 138 -27.10 -6.10 3.95
C ALA A 138 -25.96 -5.11 3.64
N ALA A 139 -24.71 -5.50 3.92
CA ALA A 139 -23.54 -4.66 3.64
C ALA A 139 -23.34 -4.41 2.14
N THR A 140 -23.63 -5.40 1.30
CA THR A 140 -23.40 -5.36 -0.16
C THR A 140 -24.61 -4.92 -0.98
N GLY A 141 -25.77 -4.73 -0.32
CA GLY A 141 -27.03 -4.36 -0.98
C GLY A 141 -27.66 -5.52 -1.77
N GLY A 142 -27.35 -6.76 -1.40
CA GLY A 142 -27.92 -7.98 -1.99
C GLY A 142 -28.91 -8.67 -1.05
N GLU A 143 -29.52 -9.75 -1.55
CA GLU A 143 -30.41 -10.61 -0.76
C GLU A 143 -29.64 -11.77 -0.13
N PRO A 144 -29.92 -12.15 1.13
CA PRO A 144 -29.36 -13.36 1.73
C PRO A 144 -29.86 -14.59 0.96
N GLY A 145 -28.94 -15.44 0.52
CA GLY A 145 -29.29 -16.59 -0.32
C GLY A 145 -28.32 -17.76 -0.19
N PRO A 146 -28.67 -18.93 -0.74
CA PRO A 146 -27.89 -20.16 -0.61
C PRO A 146 -26.47 -20.02 -1.19
N GLY A 147 -26.27 -19.14 -2.18
CA GLY A 147 -24.94 -18.88 -2.74
C GLY A 147 -23.93 -18.34 -1.71
N LEU A 148 -24.39 -17.62 -0.69
CA LEU A 148 -23.53 -17.13 0.40
C LEU A 148 -23.24 -18.18 1.48
N LEU A 149 -23.90 -19.35 1.43
CA LEU A 149 -23.61 -20.50 2.30
C LEU A 149 -22.59 -21.47 1.70
N GLU A 150 -22.31 -21.37 0.40
CA GLU A 150 -21.43 -22.29 -0.29
C GLU A 150 -19.97 -22.04 0.10
N GLN A 151 -19.27 -23.11 0.47
CA GLN A 151 -17.86 -23.07 0.87
C GLN A 151 -16.94 -23.16 -0.37
N ARG A 152 -16.94 -22.10 -1.18
CA ARG A 152 -16.10 -21.99 -2.37
C ARG A 152 -15.60 -20.57 -2.56
N GLU A 153 -14.43 -20.41 -3.16
CA GLU A 153 -13.77 -19.11 -3.33
C GLU A 153 -14.59 -18.12 -4.20
N SER A 154 -15.51 -18.60 -5.05
CA SER A 154 -16.44 -17.74 -5.78
C SER A 154 -17.54 -17.11 -4.92
N ASN A 155 -17.73 -17.56 -3.68
CA ASN A 155 -18.58 -16.91 -2.69
C ASN A 155 -17.74 -15.84 -1.95
N PRO A 156 -18.03 -14.54 -2.11
CA PRO A 156 -17.20 -13.47 -1.55
C PRO A 156 -17.19 -13.44 -0.01
N LEU A 157 -18.29 -13.84 0.65
CA LEU A 157 -18.33 -13.99 2.11
C LEU A 157 -17.35 -15.08 2.55
N PHE A 158 -17.45 -16.26 1.94
CA PHE A 158 -16.57 -17.37 2.24
C PHE A 158 -15.11 -17.03 1.95
N LEU A 159 -14.82 -16.41 0.79
CA LEU A 159 -13.49 -15.98 0.39
C LEU A 159 -12.81 -15.13 1.48
N VAL A 160 -13.50 -14.12 2.00
CA VAL A 160 -12.97 -13.21 3.02
C VAL A 160 -12.76 -13.92 4.36
N GLN A 161 -13.73 -14.74 4.79
CA GLN A 161 -13.60 -15.53 6.02
C GLN A 161 -12.47 -16.57 5.92
N TYR A 162 -12.36 -17.23 4.76
CA TYR A 162 -11.35 -18.23 4.44
C TYR A 162 -9.95 -17.62 4.42
N ALA A 163 -9.77 -16.47 3.77
CA ALA A 163 -8.50 -15.74 3.77
C ALA A 163 -8.05 -15.36 5.19
N HIS A 164 -8.99 -14.92 6.06
CA HIS A 164 -8.69 -14.66 7.46
C HIS A 164 -8.24 -15.94 8.20
N ALA A 165 -8.97 -17.05 8.05
CA ALA A 165 -8.59 -18.33 8.64
C ALA A 165 -7.22 -18.82 8.15
N ARG A 166 -6.88 -18.59 6.87
CA ARG A 166 -5.57 -18.88 6.27
C ARG A 166 -4.46 -18.00 6.83
N ALA A 167 -4.67 -16.70 7.02
CA ALA A 167 -3.70 -15.84 7.71
C ALA A 167 -3.34 -16.41 9.10
N ARG A 168 -4.35 -16.85 9.86
CA ARG A 168 -4.12 -17.47 11.18
C ARG A 168 -3.41 -18.81 11.07
N ALA A 169 -3.73 -19.62 10.06
CA ALA A 169 -3.01 -20.87 9.80
C ALA A 169 -1.53 -20.64 9.48
N LEU A 170 -1.20 -19.61 8.68
CA LEU A 170 0.18 -19.22 8.40
C LEU A 170 0.93 -18.83 9.67
N LEU A 171 0.31 -18.04 10.56
CA LEU A 171 0.90 -17.66 11.84
C LEU A 171 1.14 -18.87 12.76
N ARG A 172 0.20 -19.82 12.81
CA ARG A 172 0.40 -21.08 13.57
C ARG A 172 1.52 -21.92 12.95
N GLY A 173 1.55 -22.05 11.62
CA GLY A 173 2.59 -22.79 10.91
C GLY A 173 3.98 -22.21 11.12
N ALA A 174 4.12 -20.88 11.04
CA ALA A 174 5.40 -20.22 11.29
C ALA A 174 5.91 -20.43 12.73
N ARG A 175 5.01 -20.37 13.72
CA ARG A 175 5.35 -20.68 15.12
C ARG A 175 5.83 -22.12 15.27
N ALA A 176 5.17 -23.08 14.63
CA ALA A 176 5.60 -24.48 14.62
C ALA A 176 6.98 -24.66 13.97
N LEU A 177 7.31 -23.85 12.97
CA LEU A 177 8.62 -23.79 12.31
C LEU A 177 9.65 -22.92 13.05
N GLY A 178 9.31 -22.36 14.21
CA GLY A 178 10.24 -21.61 15.06
C GLY A 178 10.60 -20.20 14.56
N PHE A 179 9.76 -19.55 13.77
CA PHE A 179 9.99 -18.15 13.37
C PHE A 179 8.76 -17.27 13.54
N ALA A 180 9.02 -15.96 13.61
CA ALA A 180 8.02 -14.93 13.86
C ALA A 180 7.91 -13.96 12.68
N PRO A 181 6.77 -13.26 12.55
CA PRO A 181 6.59 -12.18 11.59
C PRO A 181 7.56 -11.03 11.90
N GLU A 182 8.16 -10.44 10.88
CA GLU A 182 9.06 -9.28 11.02
C GLU A 182 8.94 -8.41 9.76
N ALA A 183 8.33 -7.24 9.89
CA ALA A 183 8.09 -6.33 8.77
C ALA A 183 9.42 -5.79 8.24
N GLY A 184 9.63 -5.87 6.91
CA GLY A 184 10.86 -5.39 6.30
C GLY A 184 12.13 -6.14 6.73
N ALA A 185 12.01 -7.36 7.28
CA ALA A 185 13.14 -8.17 7.73
C ALA A 185 14.29 -8.17 6.73
N GLY A 186 15.51 -7.89 7.18
CA GLY A 186 16.69 -7.83 6.31
C GLY A 186 16.60 -6.80 5.16
N GLY A 187 15.78 -5.76 5.29
CA GLY A 187 15.56 -4.75 4.25
C GLY A 187 14.57 -5.17 3.16
N TYR A 188 13.70 -6.14 3.41
CA TYR A 188 12.75 -6.65 2.42
C TYR A 188 11.74 -5.56 1.96
N ALA A 189 11.75 -5.24 0.67
CA ALA A 189 11.04 -4.08 0.11
C ALA A 189 9.60 -4.36 -0.39
N TYR A 190 9.17 -5.63 -0.43
CA TYR A 190 7.85 -6.05 -0.93
C TYR A 190 7.57 -5.66 -2.40
N ASP A 191 8.55 -5.89 -3.28
CA ASP A 191 8.47 -5.47 -4.69
C ASP A 191 7.74 -6.46 -5.61
N ALA A 192 7.47 -7.70 -5.14
CA ALA A 192 6.79 -8.67 -5.98
C ALA A 192 5.39 -8.14 -6.36
N PRO A 193 4.92 -8.30 -7.61
CA PRO A 193 3.67 -7.70 -8.06
C PRO A 193 2.47 -8.01 -7.14
N ARG A 194 2.33 -9.26 -6.71
CA ARG A 194 1.28 -9.70 -5.78
C ARG A 194 1.39 -9.06 -4.39
N GLU A 195 2.62 -8.87 -3.89
CA GLU A 195 2.87 -8.19 -2.61
C GLU A 195 2.50 -6.71 -2.70
N ALA A 196 2.89 -6.05 -3.79
CA ALA A 196 2.58 -4.65 -4.07
C ALA A 196 1.07 -4.41 -4.26
N GLU A 197 0.37 -5.32 -4.93
CA GLU A 197 -1.10 -5.32 -5.07
C GLU A 197 -1.78 -5.39 -3.69
N LEU A 198 -1.37 -6.35 -2.85
CA LEU A 198 -1.90 -6.49 -1.50
C LEU A 198 -1.60 -5.25 -0.64
N LEU A 199 -0.38 -4.72 -0.68
CA LEU A 199 -0.02 -3.49 0.04
C LEU A 199 -0.86 -2.29 -0.39
N GLY A 200 -1.10 -2.13 -1.70
CA GLY A 200 -2.02 -1.13 -2.22
C GLY A 200 -3.43 -1.31 -1.69
N ALA A 201 -3.89 -2.57 -1.55
CA ALA A 201 -5.18 -2.86 -0.96
C ALA A 201 -5.26 -2.49 0.53
N LEU A 202 -4.24 -2.83 1.31
CA LEU A 202 -4.16 -2.51 2.73
C LEU A 202 -4.08 -1.00 3.00
N ALA A 203 -3.32 -0.26 2.19
CA ALA A 203 -3.16 1.19 2.35
C ALA A 203 -4.46 1.98 2.17
N GLU A 204 -5.40 1.44 1.38
CA GLU A 204 -6.69 2.07 1.09
C GLU A 204 -7.78 1.71 2.11
N TYR A 205 -7.56 0.69 2.94
CA TYR A 205 -8.54 0.18 3.88
C TYR A 205 -9.07 1.24 4.85
N GLU A 206 -8.21 1.93 5.59
CA GLU A 206 -8.66 2.88 6.61
C GLU A 206 -9.41 4.07 6.00
N ARG A 207 -9.01 4.51 4.80
CA ARG A 207 -9.74 5.55 4.08
C ARG A 207 -11.15 5.09 3.73
N ILE A 208 -11.31 3.88 3.19
CA ILE A 208 -12.61 3.33 2.83
C ILE A 208 -13.47 3.10 4.08
N ALA A 209 -12.88 2.56 5.14
CA ALA A 209 -13.60 2.34 6.38
C ALA A 209 -14.09 3.64 7.03
N ALA A 210 -13.30 4.72 6.95
CA ALA A 210 -13.70 6.03 7.46
C ALA A 210 -14.88 6.66 6.71
N LEU A 211 -15.14 6.26 5.45
CA LEU A 211 -16.28 6.74 4.67
C LEU A 211 -17.61 6.10 5.10
N GLY A 212 -17.59 4.99 5.84
CA GLY A 212 -18.80 4.30 6.31
C GLY A 212 -19.58 3.55 5.22
N ASP A 213 -19.09 3.48 3.98
CA ASP A 213 -19.71 2.72 2.89
C ASP A 213 -19.40 1.21 3.04
N THR A 214 -20.37 0.46 3.56
CA THR A 214 -20.27 -0.98 3.83
C THR A 214 -20.04 -1.80 2.57
N GLY A 215 -20.60 -1.39 1.43
CA GLY A 215 -20.43 -2.10 0.16
C GLY A 215 -19.04 -1.92 -0.43
N ARG A 216 -18.47 -0.71 -0.32
CA ARG A 216 -17.05 -0.46 -0.66
C ARG A 216 -16.12 -1.18 0.29
N LEU A 217 -16.46 -1.25 1.57
CA LEU A 217 -15.68 -1.99 2.55
C LEU A 217 -15.64 -3.49 2.20
N ALA A 218 -16.79 -4.12 1.92
CA ALA A 218 -16.87 -5.53 1.52
C ALA A 218 -15.99 -5.83 0.29
N ARG A 219 -16.13 -5.05 -0.79
CA ARG A 219 -15.28 -5.19 -2.00
C ARG A 219 -13.79 -5.01 -1.71
N ARG A 220 -13.45 -4.12 -0.77
CA ARG A 220 -12.06 -3.94 -0.34
C ARG A 220 -11.54 -5.17 0.40
N LEU A 221 -12.36 -5.80 1.25
CA LEU A 221 -11.99 -7.04 1.93
C LEU A 221 -11.79 -8.19 0.95
N GLU A 222 -12.62 -8.28 -0.09
CA GLU A 222 -12.42 -9.25 -1.19
C GLU A 222 -11.05 -9.03 -1.87
N THR A 223 -10.70 -7.78 -2.19
CA THR A 223 -9.39 -7.45 -2.80
C THR A 223 -8.22 -7.83 -1.88
N VAL A 224 -8.36 -7.62 -0.56
CA VAL A 224 -7.35 -8.03 0.43
C VAL A 224 -7.26 -9.55 0.54
N ALA A 225 -8.40 -10.24 0.53
CA ALA A 225 -8.47 -11.70 0.58
C ALA A 225 -7.77 -12.33 -0.63
N ASP A 226 -8.09 -11.88 -1.84
CA ASP A 226 -7.45 -12.34 -3.08
C ASP A 226 -5.94 -12.07 -3.06
N GLY A 227 -5.52 -10.86 -2.65
CA GLY A 227 -4.10 -10.52 -2.55
C GLY A 227 -3.35 -11.41 -1.57
N LEU A 228 -3.94 -11.72 -0.41
CA LEU A 228 -3.38 -12.64 0.58
C LEU A 228 -3.28 -14.06 0.04
N LEU A 229 -4.34 -14.58 -0.57
CA LEU A 229 -4.34 -15.92 -1.15
C LEU A 229 -3.33 -16.04 -2.30
N GLY A 230 -3.14 -14.96 -3.07
CA GLY A 230 -2.15 -14.86 -4.14
C GLY A 230 -0.69 -14.96 -3.68
N ILE A 231 -0.38 -14.61 -2.42
CA ILE A 231 0.97 -14.76 -1.85
C ILE A 231 1.12 -15.99 -0.95
N HIS A 232 0.01 -16.65 -0.57
CA HIS A 232 -0.06 -17.66 0.49
C HIS A 232 1.02 -18.75 0.40
N ALA A 233 1.22 -19.33 -0.79
CA ALA A 233 2.17 -20.42 -1.00
C ALA A 233 3.64 -20.04 -0.77
N SER A 234 3.96 -18.74 -0.77
CA SER A 234 5.33 -18.22 -0.62
C SER A 234 5.67 -17.74 0.80
N VAL A 235 4.69 -17.77 1.71
CA VAL A 235 4.83 -17.22 3.06
C VAL A 235 5.68 -18.14 3.93
N LEU A 236 5.34 -19.44 4.00
CA LEU A 236 6.11 -20.42 4.74
C LEU A 236 7.19 -21.06 3.87
N PRO A 237 8.36 -21.45 4.44
CA PRO A 237 9.33 -22.24 3.71
C PRO A 237 8.76 -23.63 3.35
N LEU A 238 9.20 -24.17 2.22
CA LEU A 238 8.80 -25.50 1.72
C LEU A 238 9.91 -26.52 2.00
N GLY A 239 9.53 -27.74 2.37
CA GLY A 239 10.48 -28.83 2.63
C GLY A 239 11.49 -28.49 3.73
N GLU A 240 12.77 -28.79 3.48
CA GLU A 240 13.87 -28.60 4.43
C GLU A 240 14.46 -27.17 4.45
N HIS A 241 13.84 -26.21 3.74
CA HIS A 241 14.36 -24.86 3.67
C HIS A 241 14.20 -24.12 5.01
N LYS A 242 15.27 -23.47 5.48
CA LYS A 242 15.22 -22.63 6.69
C LYS A 242 14.43 -21.35 6.43
N PRO A 243 13.73 -20.81 7.45
CA PRO A 243 13.08 -19.50 7.34
C PRO A 243 14.09 -18.39 7.01
N LEU A 244 13.80 -17.63 5.96
CA LEU A 244 14.59 -16.49 5.46
C LEU A 244 13.91 -15.17 5.83
N ALA A 245 14.62 -14.06 5.64
CA ALA A 245 14.07 -12.72 5.79
C ALA A 245 12.77 -12.51 4.98
N ALA A 246 12.72 -13.03 3.74
CA ALA A 246 11.52 -12.99 2.90
C ALA A 246 10.30 -13.70 3.55
N HIS A 247 10.52 -14.84 4.21
CA HIS A 247 9.46 -15.57 4.90
C HIS A 247 8.92 -14.78 6.10
N ARG A 248 9.81 -14.15 6.88
CA ARG A 248 9.43 -13.29 8.02
C ARG A 248 8.65 -12.05 7.56
N ALA A 249 9.11 -11.42 6.48
CA ALA A 249 8.48 -10.24 5.89
C ALA A 249 7.10 -10.56 5.31
N ARG A 250 6.95 -11.65 4.54
CA ARG A 250 5.65 -12.08 4.00
C ARG A 250 4.69 -12.54 5.08
N LEU A 251 5.20 -13.16 6.13
CA LEU A 251 4.38 -13.51 7.28
C LEU A 251 3.85 -12.27 8.00
N ALA A 252 4.65 -11.20 8.12
CA ALA A 252 4.17 -9.92 8.65
C ALA A 252 3.10 -9.29 7.75
N LEU A 253 3.28 -9.37 6.42
CA LEU A 253 2.26 -8.92 5.46
C LEU A 253 0.96 -9.75 5.58
N ALA A 254 1.06 -11.06 5.77
CA ALA A 254 -0.09 -11.93 6.03
C ALA A 254 -0.78 -11.61 7.36
N GLN A 255 -0.03 -11.28 8.42
CA GLN A 255 -0.58 -10.82 9.70
C GLN A 255 -1.32 -9.49 9.57
N ALA A 256 -0.74 -8.52 8.84
CA ALA A 256 -1.38 -7.24 8.55
C ALA A 256 -2.70 -7.44 7.77
N ALA A 257 -2.68 -8.29 6.74
CA ALA A 257 -3.89 -8.63 5.98
C ALA A 257 -4.94 -9.31 6.86
N GLY A 258 -4.55 -10.30 7.68
CA GLY A 258 -5.45 -10.94 8.64
C GLY A 258 -6.08 -9.95 9.62
N THR A 259 -5.31 -8.95 10.08
CA THR A 259 -5.80 -7.90 10.98
C THR A 259 -6.85 -7.00 10.29
N VAL A 260 -6.58 -6.58 9.05
CA VAL A 260 -7.53 -5.81 8.23
C VAL A 260 -8.82 -6.60 7.96
N LEU A 261 -8.69 -7.89 7.62
CA LEU A 261 -9.83 -8.77 7.39
C LEU A 261 -10.68 -8.91 8.67
N ALA A 262 -10.05 -9.15 9.83
CA ALA A 262 -10.76 -9.26 11.10
C ALA A 262 -11.49 -7.96 11.47
N GLY A 263 -10.83 -6.81 11.33
CA GLY A 263 -11.45 -5.51 11.60
C GLY A 263 -12.57 -5.16 10.63
N GLY A 264 -12.41 -5.50 9.35
CA GLY A 264 -13.44 -5.35 8.33
C GLY A 264 -14.67 -6.20 8.61
N LEU A 265 -14.48 -7.50 8.85
CA LEU A 265 -15.55 -8.44 9.21
C LEU A 265 -16.28 -7.97 10.48
N SER A 266 -15.54 -7.54 11.51
CA SER A 266 -16.12 -6.99 12.74
C SER A 266 -16.97 -5.75 12.48
N ARG A 267 -16.53 -4.82 11.62
CA ARG A 267 -17.30 -3.62 11.24
C ARG A 267 -18.57 -3.96 10.47
N LEU A 268 -18.57 -5.06 9.69
CA LEU A 268 -19.74 -5.56 8.99
C LEU A 268 -20.64 -6.44 9.88
N GLY A 269 -20.26 -6.71 11.14
CA GLY A 269 -20.98 -7.65 12.00
C GLY A 269 -20.87 -9.12 11.55
N VAL A 270 -19.89 -9.43 10.70
CA VAL A 270 -19.64 -10.77 10.17
C VAL A 270 -18.54 -11.44 11.02
N THR A 271 -18.66 -12.74 11.24
CA THR A 271 -17.70 -13.50 12.01
C THR A 271 -16.34 -13.57 11.30
N ALA A 272 -15.26 -13.34 12.05
CA ALA A 272 -13.88 -13.61 11.65
C ALA A 272 -13.42 -14.97 12.23
N PRO A 273 -13.50 -16.07 11.48
CA PRO A 273 -13.27 -17.40 12.06
C PRO A 273 -11.78 -17.72 12.28
N VAL A 274 -11.48 -18.45 13.35
CA VAL A 274 -10.13 -18.98 13.63
C VAL A 274 -9.75 -20.11 12.66
N HIS A 275 -10.76 -20.87 12.23
CA HIS A 275 -10.70 -22.04 11.36
C HIS A 275 -11.95 -22.11 10.47
N LEU A 276 -11.80 -22.62 9.25
CA LEU A 276 -12.87 -22.96 8.31
C LEU A 276 -12.55 -24.31 7.65
#